data_AF-A0A9D2CWK3-F1
#
_entry.id   AF-A0A9D2CWK3-F1
#
_cell.length_a   1.000
_cell.length_b   1.000
_cell.length_c   1.000
_cell.angle_alpha   90.00
_cell.angle_beta   90.00
_cell.angle_gamma   90.00
#
_symmetry.space_group_name_H-M   'P 1'
#
loop_
_entity.id
_entity.type
_entity.pdbx_description
1 polymer ?
#
loop_
_entity_poly.entity_id
_entity_poly.type
_entity_poly.pdbx_seq_one_letter_code
_entity_poly.pdbx_strand_id
1 'polypeptide(L)'
;MPYPKCKIYSDGGHYIAIPHTTRPYRPRKKPKEEVIAVTEEVAEEVQQPAEQSSPSIEDAPLPLAEEVGEGDPKISVTPSEKSVIERQMTKKELFEELYEKYQSLPRFKRKAAILKGMRPYFQDAESAKTYVEVNLRRKVRNLISRRTRMTRKINLQEFHFFVTFTYDSALHTEESFKKGLKTCLRNFANRRGWKFVGVWERSPKKKRLHFHGLFHIPEGTLPGKMLDVEDYNFNARKRQITHQNTYFNERFGRSDFEPIEDRQRLGGAIAYIVKYIEKTGEKIVYSRGLPQFFISDVMEEDVVCPFGVEDQKLLLYDDFSCWDEGEYKGKASKEVIAKMPKSN
;
A
#
# COMPACT_ATOMS: atom_id res chain seq x y z
N MET A 1 -24.87 -4.16 -29.04
CA MET A 1 -24.22 -4.62 -27.79
C MET A 1 -25.06 -4.19 -26.61
N PRO A 2 -25.53 -5.11 -25.76
CA PRO A 2 -26.37 -4.81 -24.60
C PRO A 2 -25.72 -3.81 -23.63
N TYR A 3 -24.43 -4.00 -23.32
CA TYR A 3 -23.68 -3.10 -22.44
C TYR A 3 -22.37 -2.63 -23.09
N PRO A 4 -22.39 -1.52 -23.83
CA PRO A 4 -21.20 -1.02 -24.51
C PRO A 4 -20.21 -0.34 -23.55
N LYS A 5 -18.92 -0.43 -23.86
CA LYS A 5 -17.79 0.25 -23.22
C LYS A 5 -17.76 0.08 -21.69
N CYS A 6 -18.05 -1.13 -21.22
CA CYS A 6 -18.00 -1.45 -19.80
C CYS A 6 -16.57 -1.38 -19.28
N LYS A 7 -16.41 -0.83 -18.05
CA LYS A 7 -15.15 -0.94 -17.31
C LYS A 7 -15.16 -2.24 -16.52
N ILE A 8 -14.29 -3.18 -16.87
CA ILE A 8 -14.21 -4.50 -16.26
C ILE A 8 -12.98 -4.59 -15.35
N TYR A 9 -13.14 -5.16 -14.17
CA TYR A 9 -12.05 -5.49 -13.24
C TYR A 9 -12.24 -6.86 -12.63
N SER A 10 -11.15 -7.45 -12.13
CA SER A 10 -11.20 -8.65 -11.29
C SER A 10 -11.11 -8.27 -9.81
N ASP A 11 -11.98 -8.84 -8.98
CA ASP A 11 -11.90 -8.71 -7.51
C ASP A 11 -10.95 -9.73 -6.87
N GLY A 12 -10.38 -10.64 -7.68
CA GLY A 12 -9.50 -11.72 -7.24
C GLY A 12 -10.19 -13.07 -7.23
N GLY A 13 -11.52 -13.12 -7.39
CA GLY A 13 -12.32 -14.31 -7.65
C GLY A 13 -12.98 -14.24 -9.02
N HIS A 14 -13.80 -13.22 -9.24
CA HIS A 14 -14.69 -13.07 -10.40
C HIS A 14 -14.37 -11.80 -11.20
N TYR A 15 -14.97 -11.70 -12.39
CA TYR A 15 -14.97 -10.48 -13.19
C TYR A 15 -16.25 -9.67 -12.96
N ILE A 16 -16.07 -8.36 -12.83
CA ILE A 16 -17.16 -7.41 -12.57
C ILE A 16 -17.10 -6.29 -13.60
N ALA A 17 -18.20 -6.08 -14.31
CA ALA A 17 -18.38 -4.96 -15.22
C ALA A 17 -19.10 -3.79 -14.56
N ILE A 18 -18.66 -2.58 -14.89
CA ILE A 18 -19.33 -1.32 -14.58
C ILE A 18 -19.80 -0.74 -15.92
N PRO A 19 -21.12 -0.76 -16.19
CA PRO A 19 -21.67 -0.19 -17.41
C PRO A 19 -21.29 1.28 -17.60
N HIS A 20 -21.11 1.68 -18.85
CA HIS A 20 -20.82 3.07 -19.18
C HIS A 20 -22.01 3.98 -18.84
N THR A 21 -21.75 5.11 -18.21
CA THR A 21 -22.78 6.14 -17.93
C THR A 21 -22.36 7.47 -18.56
N THR A 22 -23.27 8.14 -19.26
CA THR A 22 -23.04 9.42 -19.94
C THR A 22 -23.25 10.65 -19.05
N ARG A 23 -23.20 10.50 -17.72
CA ARG A 23 -23.51 11.58 -16.79
C ARG A 23 -22.49 12.73 -16.95
N PRO A 24 -22.93 13.98 -17.21
CA PRO A 24 -22.02 15.10 -17.44
C PRO A 24 -21.15 15.35 -16.22
N TYR A 25 -19.84 15.51 -16.43
CA TYR A 25 -18.89 15.80 -15.38
C TYR A 25 -19.20 17.16 -14.74
N ARG A 26 -19.41 17.18 -13.42
CA ARG A 26 -19.51 18.41 -12.63
C ARG A 26 -18.33 18.46 -11.65
N PRO A 27 -17.43 19.45 -11.75
CA PRO A 27 -16.34 19.58 -10.79
C PRO A 27 -16.91 19.81 -9.39
N ARG A 28 -16.43 19.03 -8.42
CA ARG A 28 -16.82 19.21 -7.02
C ARG A 28 -16.16 20.49 -6.49
N LYS A 29 -16.98 21.45 -6.00
CA LYS A 29 -16.48 22.63 -5.30
C LYS A 29 -15.79 22.19 -4.01
N LYS A 30 -14.55 22.66 -3.78
CA LYS A 30 -13.84 22.44 -2.51
C LYS A 30 -14.42 23.42 -1.46
N PRO A 31 -14.85 22.95 -0.28
CA PRO A 31 -15.26 23.85 0.79
C PRO A 31 -14.06 24.71 1.22
N LYS A 32 -14.30 25.98 1.56
CA LYS A 32 -13.27 26.85 2.16
C LYS A 32 -12.96 26.31 3.57
N GLU A 33 -11.69 26.12 3.87
CA GLU A 33 -11.24 25.60 5.17
C GLU A 33 -11.02 26.78 6.13
N GLU A 34 -11.58 26.70 7.34
CA GLU A 34 -11.40 27.72 8.38
C GLU A 34 -10.02 27.55 9.05
N VAL A 35 -9.27 28.65 9.12
CA VAL A 35 -7.98 28.74 9.84
C VAL A 35 -8.27 28.97 11.31
N ILE A 36 -7.57 28.25 12.17
CA ILE A 36 -7.62 28.39 13.63
C ILE A 36 -6.22 28.68 14.16
N ALA A 37 -6.12 29.46 15.25
CA ALA A 37 -4.92 29.54 16.06
C ALA A 37 -4.93 28.39 17.07
N VAL A 38 -3.96 27.47 16.96
CA VAL A 38 -3.77 26.35 17.88
C VAL A 38 -2.68 26.75 18.86
N THR A 39 -3.00 26.76 20.14
CA THR A 39 -2.04 26.92 21.24
C THR A 39 -1.63 25.55 21.75
N GLU A 40 -0.34 25.23 21.65
CA GLU A 40 0.21 23.99 22.20
C GLU A 40 0.75 24.26 23.61
N GLU A 41 0.18 23.58 24.61
CA GLU A 41 0.82 23.45 25.93
C GLU A 41 1.77 22.25 25.86
N VAL A 42 3.08 22.50 25.91
CA VAL A 42 4.08 21.44 26.08
C VAL A 42 3.99 20.93 27.51
N ALA A 43 3.19 19.90 27.73
CA ALA A 43 3.39 19.00 28.86
C ALA A 43 4.41 17.95 28.42
N GLU A 44 5.54 17.84 29.12
CA GLU A 44 6.44 16.71 29.00
C GLU A 44 5.69 15.43 29.42
N GLU A 45 5.03 14.79 28.45
CA GLU A 45 4.63 13.40 28.60
C GLU A 45 5.91 12.56 28.50
N VAL A 46 6.37 12.07 29.64
CA VAL A 46 7.41 11.04 29.79
C VAL A 46 7.23 10.00 28.68
N GLN A 47 8.24 9.89 27.81
CA GLN A 47 8.29 8.91 26.75
C GLN A 47 8.26 7.50 27.34
N GLN A 48 7.08 6.89 27.38
CA GLN A 48 7.01 5.43 27.38
C GLN A 48 7.39 4.97 25.97
N PRO A 49 8.32 4.01 25.82
CA PRO A 49 8.68 3.51 24.51
C PRO A 49 7.41 3.01 23.83
N ALA A 50 7.12 3.54 22.64
CA ALA A 50 6.09 2.99 21.77
C ALA A 50 6.51 1.56 21.41
N GLU A 51 5.99 0.58 22.16
CA GLU A 51 5.98 -0.81 21.72
C GLU A 51 5.13 -0.87 20.46
N GLN A 52 5.81 -0.79 19.32
CA GLN A 52 5.32 -1.33 18.06
C GLN A 52 5.13 -2.83 18.27
N SER A 53 3.96 -3.21 18.79
CA SER A 53 3.53 -4.60 18.87
C SER A 53 3.26 -5.09 17.45
N SER A 54 4.31 -5.62 16.82
CA SER A 54 4.21 -6.49 15.65
C SER A 54 3.66 -7.84 16.09
N PRO A 55 2.66 -8.42 15.41
CA PRO A 55 2.37 -9.83 15.59
C PRO A 55 3.55 -10.64 15.02
N SER A 56 4.01 -11.57 15.84
CA SER A 56 4.96 -12.63 15.53
C SER A 56 4.46 -13.54 14.39
N ILE A 57 5.41 -14.23 13.73
CA ILE A 57 5.30 -15.49 12.93
C ILE A 57 5.40 -15.28 11.39
N GLU A 58 6.61 -15.56 10.84
CA GLU A 58 7.00 -16.57 9.81
C GLU A 58 6.88 -15.96 8.39
N ASP A 59 7.89 -15.77 7.54
CA ASP A 59 9.21 -16.37 7.30
C ASP A 59 10.16 -15.27 6.78
N ALA A 60 11.42 -15.28 7.22
CA ALA A 60 12.58 -14.69 6.51
C ALA A 60 13.86 -14.92 7.36
N PRO A 61 14.94 -15.48 6.80
CA PRO A 61 16.14 -15.82 7.57
C PRO A 61 17.08 -14.62 7.81
N LEU A 62 17.72 -14.58 8.98
CA LEU A 62 18.66 -13.53 9.43
C LEU A 62 20.05 -14.13 9.64
N PRO A 63 21.16 -13.58 9.11
CA PRO A 63 22.50 -14.00 9.52
C PRO A 63 22.98 -13.27 10.80
N LEU A 64 23.89 -13.96 11.47
CA LEU A 64 24.54 -13.70 12.77
C LEU A 64 25.87 -12.94 12.58
N ALA A 65 26.17 -11.97 13.45
CA ALA A 65 27.53 -11.49 13.75
C ALA A 65 27.55 -10.68 15.07
N GLU A 66 28.53 -11.00 15.94
CA GLU A 66 28.98 -10.31 17.17
C GLU A 66 29.84 -9.06 16.79
N GLU A 67 30.17 -8.02 17.57
CA GLU A 67 30.58 -7.84 18.98
C GLU A 67 30.45 -6.35 19.46
N VAL A 68 30.28 -6.19 20.79
CA VAL A 68 30.89 -5.26 21.80
C VAL A 68 30.94 -3.71 21.63
N GLY A 69 30.52 -2.98 22.69
CA GLY A 69 31.07 -1.66 23.07
C GLY A 69 30.17 -0.75 23.94
N GLU A 70 30.42 -0.70 25.24
CA GLU A 70 29.76 0.13 26.28
C GLU A 70 30.05 1.65 26.19
N GLY A 71 29.17 2.47 26.78
CA GLY A 71 29.51 3.85 27.20
C GLY A 71 28.33 4.80 27.47
N ASP A 72 27.77 4.77 28.67
CA ASP A 72 26.99 5.87 29.27
C ASP A 72 27.93 7.04 29.65
N PRO A 73 27.51 8.33 29.63
CA PRO A 73 26.88 8.88 30.85
C PRO A 73 25.88 10.05 30.71
N LYS A 74 24.93 10.03 31.66
CA LYS A 74 24.38 11.12 32.52
C LYS A 74 23.91 12.46 31.93
N ILE A 75 22.59 12.57 32.03
CA ILE A 75 21.69 13.71 32.18
C ILE A 75 22.24 14.84 33.08
N SER A 76 22.07 16.09 32.65
CA SER A 76 21.96 17.28 33.51
C SER A 76 20.72 18.08 33.13
N VAL A 77 19.74 18.13 34.03
CA VAL A 77 18.49 18.90 33.92
C VAL A 77 18.73 20.32 34.45
N THR A 78 18.35 21.34 33.69
CA THR A 78 17.97 22.65 34.21
C THR A 78 16.68 23.11 33.50
N PRO A 79 15.68 23.63 34.22
CA PRO A 79 14.35 23.91 33.69
C PRO A 79 14.27 25.32 33.12
N SER A 80 13.95 25.48 31.84
CA SER A 80 13.71 26.79 31.23
C SER A 80 12.37 26.85 30.51
N GLU A 81 11.47 27.63 31.11
CA GLU A 81 10.43 28.49 30.53
C GLU A 81 9.57 27.95 29.38
N LYS A 82 8.27 27.82 29.68
CA LYS A 82 7.20 27.46 28.74
C LYS A 82 7.03 28.55 27.67
N SER A 83 7.66 28.37 26.52
CA SER A 83 7.34 29.16 25.33
C SER A 83 6.02 28.66 24.71
N VAL A 84 4.95 29.45 24.80
CA VAL A 84 3.70 29.20 24.07
C VAL A 84 3.95 29.54 22.60
N ILE A 85 3.93 28.53 21.72
CA ILE A 85 4.02 28.73 20.28
C ILE A 85 2.59 28.75 19.73
N GLU A 86 2.12 29.91 19.27
CA GLU A 86 0.85 30.02 18.55
C GLU A 86 1.06 29.62 17.09
N ARG A 87 0.46 28.50 16.67
CA ARG A 87 0.53 28.03 15.28
C ARG A 87 -0.81 28.23 14.60
N GLN A 88 -0.82 28.97 13.49
CA GLN A 88 -1.99 29.07 12.64
C GLN A 88 -2.07 27.85 11.73
N MET A 89 -3.16 27.08 11.84
CA MET A 89 -3.43 25.91 10.99
C MET A 89 -4.93 25.73 10.78
N THR A 90 -5.31 24.98 9.75
CA THR A 90 -6.71 24.67 9.47
C THR A 90 -7.27 23.64 10.47
N LYS A 91 -8.60 23.63 10.67
CA LYS A 91 -9.28 22.57 11.47
C LYS A 91 -8.93 21.15 11.00
N LYS A 92 -8.66 21.03 9.70
CA LYS A 92 -8.33 19.78 9.05
C LYS A 92 -6.89 19.36 9.32
N GLU A 93 -5.93 20.28 9.24
CA GLU A 93 -4.53 19.99 9.60
C GLU A 93 -4.41 19.54 11.04
N LEU A 94 -5.08 20.22 11.97
CA LEU A 94 -5.14 19.79 13.38
C LEU A 94 -5.74 18.37 13.51
N PHE A 95 -6.82 18.07 12.78
CA PHE A 95 -7.38 16.72 12.77
C PHE A 95 -6.37 15.69 12.24
N GLU A 96 -5.61 16.02 11.21
CA GLU A 96 -4.59 15.13 10.63
C GLU A 96 -3.46 14.85 11.62
N GLU A 97 -2.94 15.88 12.30
CA GLU A 97 -1.90 15.75 13.34
C GLU A 97 -2.39 14.90 14.52
N LEU A 98 -3.59 15.18 15.05
CA LEU A 98 -4.19 14.37 16.12
C LEU A 98 -4.46 12.93 15.67
N TYR A 99 -4.85 12.73 14.42
CA TYR A 99 -5.10 11.40 13.87
C TYR A 99 -3.81 10.57 13.78
N GLU A 100 -2.69 11.19 13.40
CA GLU A 100 -1.36 10.57 13.36
C GLU A 100 -0.85 10.27 14.78
N LYS A 101 -0.96 11.23 15.72
CA LYS A 101 -0.55 11.05 17.13
C LYS A 101 -1.23 9.85 17.79
N TYR A 102 -2.53 9.64 17.51
CA TYR A 102 -3.33 8.57 18.12
C TYR A 102 -3.52 7.34 17.23
N GLN A 103 -2.69 7.15 16.20
CA GLN A 103 -2.82 6.05 15.24
C GLN A 103 -2.60 4.66 15.85
N SER A 104 -1.82 4.56 16.93
CA SER A 104 -1.60 3.30 17.67
C SER A 104 -2.79 2.90 18.55
N LEU A 105 -3.65 3.86 18.94
CA LEU A 105 -4.75 3.59 19.85
C LEU A 105 -5.91 2.85 19.16
N PRO A 106 -6.66 2.00 19.91
CA PRO A 106 -7.90 1.39 19.44
C PRO A 106 -8.90 2.44 18.94
N ARG A 107 -9.71 2.08 17.93
CA ARG A 107 -10.63 2.99 17.22
C ARG A 107 -11.51 3.84 18.15
N PHE A 108 -12.03 3.24 19.22
CA PHE A 108 -12.87 3.94 20.19
C PHE A 108 -12.08 5.00 20.98
N LYS A 109 -10.93 4.62 21.55
CA LYS A 109 -10.04 5.52 22.29
C LYS A 109 -9.51 6.66 21.41
N ARG A 110 -9.16 6.34 20.16
CA ARG A 110 -8.74 7.34 19.16
C ARG A 110 -9.83 8.38 18.89
N LYS A 111 -11.09 7.96 18.70
CA LYS A 111 -12.21 8.89 18.49
C LYS A 111 -12.36 9.85 19.67
N ALA A 112 -12.29 9.34 20.90
CA ALA A 112 -12.40 10.14 22.12
C ALA A 112 -11.24 11.14 22.26
N ALA A 113 -9.99 10.70 22.02
CA ALA A 113 -8.81 11.55 22.11
C ALA A 113 -8.81 12.68 21.08
N ILE A 114 -9.17 12.38 19.82
CA ILE A 114 -9.31 13.41 18.77
C ILE A 114 -10.44 14.38 19.12
N LEU A 115 -11.58 13.89 19.63
CA LEU A 115 -12.69 14.75 20.03
C LEU A 115 -12.28 15.71 21.15
N LYS A 116 -11.53 15.24 22.15
CA LYS A 116 -11.00 16.07 23.23
C LYS A 116 -10.07 17.16 22.70
N GLY A 117 -9.15 16.83 21.79
CA GLY A 117 -8.23 17.79 21.18
C GLY A 117 -8.91 18.80 20.25
N MET A 118 -10.00 18.41 19.59
CA MET A 118 -10.74 19.31 18.68
C MET A 118 -11.76 20.19 19.40
N ARG A 119 -12.27 19.79 20.58
CA ARG A 119 -13.36 20.48 21.29
C ARG A 119 -13.14 21.99 21.53
N PRO A 120 -11.93 22.49 21.89
CA PRO A 120 -11.69 23.90 22.13
C PRO A 120 -11.95 24.80 20.91
N TYR A 121 -11.88 24.24 19.71
CA TYR A 121 -11.97 24.99 18.45
C TYR A 121 -13.38 25.02 17.83
N PHE A 122 -14.38 24.61 18.60
CA PHE A 122 -15.79 24.65 18.21
C PHE A 122 -16.60 25.30 19.33
N GLN A 123 -17.59 26.10 18.95
CA GLN A 123 -18.53 26.70 19.91
C GLN A 123 -19.39 25.60 20.55
N ASP A 124 -20.00 24.77 19.70
CA ASP A 124 -20.90 23.71 20.10
C ASP A 124 -20.23 22.32 20.13
N ALA A 125 -20.62 21.50 21.11
CA ALA A 125 -20.12 20.15 21.30
C ALA A 125 -20.62 19.19 20.20
N GLU A 126 -21.85 19.35 19.73
CA GLU A 126 -22.40 18.50 18.67
C GLU A 126 -21.72 18.76 17.33
N SER A 127 -21.41 20.03 17.06
CA SER A 127 -20.65 20.47 15.88
C SER A 127 -19.25 19.84 15.85
N ALA A 128 -18.53 19.84 16.99
CA ALA A 128 -17.23 19.17 17.12
C ALA A 128 -17.34 17.67 16.85
N LYS A 129 -18.35 17.01 17.45
CA LYS A 129 -18.59 15.57 17.28
C LYS A 129 -18.88 15.20 15.83
N THR A 130 -19.75 15.97 15.17
CA THR A 130 -20.11 15.77 13.77
C THR A 130 -18.90 15.95 12.86
N TYR A 131 -18.09 16.99 13.10
CA TYR A 131 -16.87 17.24 12.33
C TYR A 131 -15.88 16.07 12.44
N VAL A 132 -15.60 15.62 13.66
CA VAL A 132 -14.68 14.48 13.90
C VAL A 132 -15.21 13.21 13.24
N GLU A 133 -16.51 12.93 13.33
CA GLU A 133 -17.11 11.75 12.73
C GLU A 133 -17.06 11.77 11.20
N VAL A 134 -17.36 12.89 10.57
CA VAL A 134 -17.26 13.06 9.10
C VAL A 134 -15.82 12.84 8.63
N ASN A 135 -14.83 13.38 9.34
CA ASN A 135 -13.42 13.23 8.99
C ASN A 135 -12.90 11.80 9.23
N LEU A 136 -13.36 11.12 10.29
CA LEU A 136 -13.06 9.69 10.48
C LEU A 136 -13.68 8.83 9.38
N ARG A 137 -14.94 9.08 9.00
CA ARG A 137 -15.59 8.41 7.85
C ARG A 137 -14.84 8.69 6.54
N ARG A 138 -14.33 9.92 6.35
CA ARG A 138 -13.45 10.28 5.23
C ARG A 138 -12.19 9.42 5.21
N LYS A 139 -11.50 9.27 6.34
CA LYS A 139 -10.29 8.43 6.46
C LYS A 139 -10.56 6.98 6.10
N VAL A 140 -11.64 6.39 6.63
CA VAL A 140 -12.06 5.02 6.30
C VAL A 140 -12.39 4.88 4.82
N ARG A 141 -13.18 5.81 4.25
CA ARG A 141 -13.54 5.78 2.82
C ARG A 141 -12.31 5.88 1.92
N ASN A 142 -11.38 6.77 2.26
CA ASN A 142 -10.12 6.91 1.52
C ASN A 142 -9.29 5.62 1.60
N LEU A 143 -9.24 4.98 2.76
CA LEU A 143 -8.55 3.71 2.94
C LEU A 143 -9.13 2.61 2.06
N ILE A 144 -10.45 2.40 2.14
CA ILE A 144 -11.19 1.44 1.31
C ILE A 144 -10.94 1.71 -0.17
N SER A 145 -11.04 2.98 -0.59
CA SER A 145 -10.85 3.36 -2.00
C SER A 145 -9.43 3.07 -2.49
N ARG A 146 -8.40 3.31 -1.66
CA ARG A 146 -7.01 2.97 -1.98
C ARG A 146 -6.82 1.45 -2.08
N ARG A 147 -7.35 0.69 -1.11
CA ARG A 147 -7.31 -0.77 -1.09
C ARG A 147 -7.97 -1.35 -2.34
N THR A 148 -9.21 -0.97 -2.63
CA THR A 148 -9.94 -1.42 -3.82
C THR A 148 -9.20 -1.07 -5.13
N ARG A 149 -8.63 0.14 -5.23
CA ARG A 149 -7.84 0.54 -6.40
C ARG A 149 -6.62 -0.36 -6.56
N MET A 150 -5.90 -0.63 -5.47
CA MET A 150 -4.69 -1.45 -5.53
C MET A 150 -4.99 -2.91 -5.85
N THR A 151 -5.99 -3.49 -5.22
CA THR A 151 -6.42 -4.87 -5.51
C THR A 151 -6.76 -5.03 -6.99
N ARG A 152 -7.56 -4.12 -7.57
CA ARG A 152 -7.89 -4.15 -9.00
C ARG A 152 -6.67 -4.01 -9.92
N LYS A 153 -5.71 -3.17 -9.53
CA LYS A 153 -4.43 -2.98 -10.26
C LYS A 153 -3.45 -4.14 -10.11
N ILE A 154 -3.65 -5.02 -9.15
CA ILE A 154 -2.81 -6.21 -8.97
C ILE A 154 -3.46 -7.36 -9.73
N ASN A 155 -4.77 -7.56 -9.56
CA ASN A 155 -5.50 -8.70 -10.14
C ASN A 155 -5.63 -8.65 -11.66
N LEU A 156 -5.45 -7.49 -12.29
CA LEU A 156 -5.45 -7.36 -13.75
C LEU A 156 -4.09 -7.72 -14.37
N GLN A 157 -3.10 -8.05 -13.54
CA GLN A 157 -1.70 -8.27 -13.90
C GLN A 157 -1.25 -9.60 -13.33
N GLU A 158 -0.15 -10.09 -13.87
CA GLU A 158 0.47 -11.33 -13.43
C GLU A 158 1.78 -11.01 -12.73
N PHE A 159 1.95 -11.53 -11.52
CA PHE A 159 3.18 -11.38 -10.73
C PHE A 159 3.76 -12.76 -10.50
N HIS A 160 5.06 -12.90 -10.77
CA HIS A 160 5.77 -14.18 -10.71
C HIS A 160 6.56 -14.33 -9.42
N PHE A 161 6.98 -13.22 -8.80
CA PHE A 161 7.87 -13.23 -7.64
C PHE A 161 7.37 -12.31 -6.54
N PHE A 162 7.49 -12.76 -5.31
CA PHE A 162 7.51 -11.92 -4.12
C PHE A 162 8.96 -11.66 -3.74
N VAL A 163 9.37 -10.40 -3.81
CA VAL A 163 10.78 -10.02 -3.68
C VAL A 163 10.97 -9.17 -2.44
N THR A 164 11.97 -9.54 -1.65
CA THR A 164 12.42 -8.80 -0.47
C THR A 164 13.83 -8.27 -0.70
N PHE A 165 14.00 -6.95 -0.65
CA PHE A 165 15.32 -6.32 -0.66
C PHE A 165 15.68 -5.81 0.73
N THR A 166 16.87 -6.19 1.19
CA THR A 166 17.47 -5.76 2.46
C THR A 166 18.78 -5.07 2.16
N TYR A 167 18.93 -3.80 2.55
CA TYR A 167 20.14 -3.08 2.23
C TYR A 167 21.32 -3.46 3.11
N ASP A 168 22.51 -3.47 2.53
CA ASP A 168 23.76 -3.57 3.27
C ASP A 168 24.20 -2.18 3.75
N SER A 169 24.44 -2.05 5.05
CA SER A 169 24.88 -0.80 5.69
C SER A 169 26.29 -0.38 5.24
N ALA A 170 27.11 -1.30 4.75
CA ALA A 170 28.41 -0.98 4.17
C ALA A 170 28.28 -0.29 2.79
N LEU A 171 27.22 -0.60 2.03
CA LEU A 171 27.01 -0.06 0.68
C LEU A 171 26.11 1.18 0.67
N HIS A 172 25.12 1.24 1.57
CA HIS A 172 24.07 2.24 1.53
C HIS A 172 23.63 2.74 2.90
N THR A 173 23.29 4.03 2.93
CA THR A 173 22.39 4.62 3.93
C THR A 173 20.91 4.38 3.55
N GLU A 174 19.98 4.47 4.50
CA GLU A 174 18.54 4.28 4.22
C GLU A 174 18.02 5.16 3.07
N GLU A 175 18.46 6.43 3.02
CA GLU A 175 18.06 7.38 1.98
C GLU A 175 18.62 6.99 0.62
N SER A 176 19.91 6.61 0.58
CA SER A 176 20.58 6.20 -0.65
C SER A 176 19.99 4.90 -1.20
N PHE A 177 19.67 3.93 -0.32
CA PHE A 177 18.99 2.68 -0.69
C PHE A 177 17.61 2.97 -1.27
N LYS A 178 16.80 3.79 -0.58
CA LYS A 178 15.44 4.13 -1.03
C LYS A 178 15.45 4.82 -2.39
N LYS A 179 16.38 5.74 -2.61
CA LYS A 179 16.53 6.46 -3.88
C LYS A 179 17.09 5.57 -4.99
N GLY A 180 18.11 4.78 -4.68
CA GLY A 180 18.80 3.87 -5.60
C GLY A 180 17.87 2.79 -6.10
N LEU A 181 17.20 2.06 -5.18
CA LEU A 181 16.28 0.98 -5.54
C LEU A 181 15.09 1.51 -6.34
N LYS A 182 14.47 2.63 -5.93
CA LYS A 182 13.37 3.24 -6.71
C LYS A 182 13.79 3.60 -8.14
N THR A 183 14.99 4.15 -8.30
CA THR A 183 15.50 4.54 -9.62
C THR A 183 15.78 3.30 -10.47
N CYS A 184 16.38 2.27 -9.87
CA CYS A 184 16.64 0.99 -10.51
C CYS A 184 15.35 0.33 -11.01
N LEU A 185 14.36 0.15 -10.13
CA LEU A 185 13.08 -0.47 -10.46
C LEU A 185 12.29 0.33 -11.51
N ARG A 186 12.33 1.66 -11.44
CA ARG A 186 11.74 2.53 -12.47
C ARG A 186 12.37 2.30 -13.83
N ASN A 187 13.69 2.16 -13.91
CA ASN A 187 14.39 1.92 -15.16
C ASN A 187 14.04 0.54 -15.73
N PHE A 188 13.94 -0.48 -14.88
CA PHE A 188 13.48 -1.81 -15.30
C PHE A 188 12.04 -1.78 -15.81
N ALA A 189 11.14 -1.06 -15.14
CA ALA A 189 9.76 -0.92 -15.60
C ALA A 189 9.68 -0.24 -16.96
N ASN A 190 10.44 0.84 -17.16
CA ASN A 190 10.40 1.61 -18.40
C ASN A 190 11.12 0.92 -19.57
N ARG A 191 12.25 0.25 -19.33
CA ARG A 191 13.13 -0.27 -20.38
C ARG A 191 12.97 -1.77 -20.63
N ARG A 192 12.50 -2.51 -19.63
CA ARG A 192 12.43 -3.99 -19.68
C ARG A 192 11.02 -4.53 -19.38
N GLY A 193 10.01 -3.67 -19.34
CA GLY A 193 8.61 -4.10 -19.16
C GLY A 193 8.27 -4.67 -17.78
N TRP A 194 9.12 -4.46 -16.78
CA TRP A 194 8.85 -4.93 -15.43
C TRP A 194 7.59 -4.27 -14.85
N LYS A 195 6.82 -5.03 -14.08
CA LYS A 195 5.72 -4.48 -13.28
C LYS A 195 5.99 -4.80 -11.83
N PHE A 196 5.75 -3.85 -10.95
CA PHE A 196 5.94 -4.09 -9.52
C PHE A 196 4.99 -3.29 -8.67
N VAL A 197 4.66 -3.83 -7.49
CA VAL A 197 3.92 -3.16 -6.43
C VAL A 197 4.58 -3.52 -5.12
N GLY A 198 4.99 -2.54 -4.33
CA GLY A 198 5.71 -2.81 -3.08
C GLY A 198 5.64 -1.68 -2.06
N VAL A 199 6.16 -2.01 -0.88
CA VAL A 199 6.09 -1.22 0.35
C VAL A 199 7.44 -1.20 1.03
N TRP A 200 7.72 -0.08 1.69
CA TRP A 200 8.86 0.04 2.57
C TRP A 200 8.44 -0.43 3.96
N GLU A 201 9.30 -1.19 4.62
CA GLU A 201 9.03 -1.73 5.94
C GLU A 201 10.27 -1.68 6.80
N ARG A 202 10.09 -1.54 8.12
CA ARG A 202 11.17 -1.70 9.09
C ARG A 202 10.97 -3.00 9.87
N SER A 203 12.03 -3.80 9.99
CA SER A 203 12.00 -5.05 10.77
C SER A 203 11.67 -4.76 12.25
N PRO A 204 10.80 -5.56 12.91
CA PRO A 204 10.40 -5.31 14.30
C PRO A 204 11.56 -5.29 15.30
N LYS A 205 12.56 -6.18 15.11
CA LYS A 205 13.67 -6.36 16.06
C LYS A 205 14.85 -5.46 15.75
N LYS A 206 15.32 -5.47 14.49
CA LYS A 206 16.55 -4.76 14.08
C LYS A 206 16.29 -3.37 13.50
N LYS A 207 15.01 -2.98 13.32
CA LYS A 207 14.56 -1.70 12.69
C LYS A 207 15.16 -1.37 11.33
N ARG A 208 15.79 -2.36 10.66
CA ARG A 208 16.37 -2.20 9.32
C ARG A 208 15.28 -2.00 8.28
N LEU A 209 15.55 -1.12 7.32
CA LEU A 209 14.67 -0.86 6.19
C LEU A 209 14.73 -2.00 5.16
N HIS A 210 13.57 -2.54 4.83
CA HIS A 210 13.35 -3.54 3.80
C HIS A 210 12.37 -3.00 2.76
N PHE A 211 12.46 -3.52 1.54
CA PHE A 211 11.44 -3.32 0.52
C PHE A 211 10.84 -4.66 0.16
N HIS A 212 9.54 -4.80 0.38
CA HIS A 212 8.77 -5.97 -0.05
C HIS A 212 7.95 -5.60 -1.27
N GLY A 213 7.93 -6.44 -2.29
CA GLY A 213 7.09 -6.19 -3.45
C GLY A 213 6.73 -7.43 -4.25
N LEU A 214 5.61 -7.32 -4.95
CA LEU A 214 5.20 -8.21 -6.01
C LEU A 214 5.86 -7.78 -7.31
N PHE A 215 6.45 -8.71 -8.05
CA PHE A 215 7.18 -8.45 -9.28
C PHE A 215 6.70 -9.34 -10.43
N HIS A 216 6.42 -8.69 -11.56
CA HIS A 216 6.35 -9.29 -12.88
C HIS A 216 7.67 -9.02 -13.58
N ILE A 217 8.39 -10.10 -13.87
CA ILE A 217 9.69 -10.05 -14.52
C ILE A 217 9.56 -10.81 -15.82
N PRO A 218 9.61 -10.12 -16.98
CA PRO A 218 9.60 -10.78 -18.27
C PRO A 218 10.84 -11.66 -18.45
N GLU A 219 10.67 -12.77 -19.15
CA GLU A 219 11.74 -13.75 -19.37
C GLU A 219 12.97 -13.12 -20.05
N GLY A 220 14.17 -13.54 -19.63
CA GLY A 220 15.44 -13.01 -20.15
C GLY A 220 15.80 -11.57 -19.73
N THR A 221 14.93 -10.88 -18.97
CA THR A 221 15.19 -9.49 -18.57
C THR A 221 15.85 -9.34 -17.20
N LEU A 222 15.90 -10.41 -16.40
CA LEU A 222 16.51 -10.43 -15.08
C LEU A 222 18.04 -10.32 -15.20
N PRO A 223 18.66 -9.26 -14.65
CA PRO A 223 20.12 -9.12 -14.69
C PRO A 223 20.80 -10.09 -13.70
N GLY A 224 22.09 -10.33 -13.92
CA GLY A 224 22.90 -11.16 -13.02
C GLY A 224 22.54 -12.64 -13.11
N LYS A 225 22.91 -13.40 -12.07
CA LYS A 225 22.59 -14.81 -11.93
C LYS A 225 21.73 -15.02 -10.69
N MET A 226 20.80 -15.97 -10.77
CA MET A 226 20.11 -16.48 -9.59
C MET A 226 21.07 -17.42 -8.84
N LEU A 227 21.13 -17.26 -7.52
CA LEU A 227 21.91 -18.06 -6.60
C LEU A 227 20.98 -18.68 -5.57
N ASP A 228 21.11 -19.98 -5.40
CA ASP A 228 20.44 -20.70 -4.32
C ASP A 228 21.36 -20.68 -3.11
N VAL A 229 20.96 -19.94 -2.08
CA VAL A 229 21.72 -19.81 -0.84
C VAL A 229 20.96 -20.56 0.24
N GLU A 230 21.58 -21.60 0.80
CA GLU A 230 21.09 -22.24 2.02
C GLU A 230 21.17 -21.25 3.17
N ASP A 231 20.02 -20.89 3.71
CA ASP A 231 19.93 -20.00 4.87
C ASP A 231 19.12 -20.67 5.98
N TYR A 232 19.38 -20.31 7.23
CA TYR A 232 18.70 -20.88 8.38
C TYR A 232 17.58 -19.95 8.84
N ASN A 233 16.33 -20.36 8.66
CA ASN A 233 15.18 -19.60 9.12
C ASN A 233 15.02 -19.81 10.63
N PHE A 234 15.41 -18.79 11.41
CA PHE A 234 15.37 -18.82 12.87
C PHE A 234 13.95 -18.90 13.44
N ASN A 235 12.93 -18.48 12.70
CA ASN A 235 11.53 -18.56 13.14
C ASN A 235 10.99 -19.98 12.93
N ALA A 236 11.16 -20.52 11.72
CA ALA A 236 10.74 -21.89 11.38
C ALA A 236 11.68 -22.98 11.95
N ARG A 237 12.85 -22.59 12.46
CA ARG A 237 13.96 -23.46 12.90
C ARG A 237 14.32 -24.52 11.86
N LYS A 238 14.34 -24.12 10.59
CA LYS A 238 14.59 -25.00 9.44
C LYS A 238 15.55 -24.33 8.47
N ARG A 239 16.32 -25.13 7.75
CA ARG A 239 17.05 -24.67 6.58
C ARG A 239 16.05 -24.35 5.47
N GLN A 240 16.23 -23.20 4.83
CA GLN A 240 15.44 -22.73 3.72
C GLN A 240 16.39 -22.30 2.61
N ILE A 241 16.09 -22.69 1.38
CA ILE A 241 16.81 -22.22 0.21
C ILE A 241 16.22 -20.86 -0.15
N THR A 242 17.06 -19.82 -0.12
CA THR A 242 16.68 -18.48 -0.57
C THR A 242 17.24 -18.23 -1.96
N HIS A 243 16.41 -17.68 -2.84
CA HIS A 243 16.77 -17.47 -4.23
C HIS A 243 17.22 -16.01 -4.38
N GLN A 244 18.53 -15.80 -4.35
CA GLN A 244 19.11 -14.46 -4.38
C GLN A 244 19.58 -14.10 -5.78
N ASN A 245 19.74 -12.81 -6.05
CA ASN A 245 20.24 -12.34 -7.33
C ASN A 245 21.54 -11.55 -7.17
N THR A 246 22.58 -11.95 -7.92
CA THR A 246 23.92 -11.34 -7.80
C THR A 246 23.91 -9.84 -8.08
N TYR A 247 23.20 -9.40 -9.12
CA TYR A 247 23.17 -7.99 -9.53
C TYR A 247 22.57 -7.09 -8.45
N PHE A 248 21.52 -7.55 -7.77
CA PHE A 248 20.91 -6.78 -6.68
C PHE A 248 21.73 -6.88 -5.40
N ASN A 249 22.32 -8.04 -5.11
CA ASN A 249 23.19 -8.25 -3.95
C ASN A 249 24.40 -7.33 -3.95
N GLU A 250 25.13 -7.26 -5.06
CA GLU A 250 26.32 -6.41 -5.21
C GLU A 250 26.00 -4.92 -5.11
N ARG A 251 24.81 -4.51 -5.55
CA ARG A 251 24.44 -3.09 -5.63
C ARG A 251 23.74 -2.57 -4.40
N PHE A 252 22.89 -3.37 -3.79
CA PHE A 252 22.00 -2.92 -2.73
C PHE A 252 22.20 -3.68 -1.42
N GLY A 253 22.66 -4.92 -1.49
CA GLY A 253 22.62 -5.89 -0.39
C GLY A 253 21.62 -7.00 -0.68
N ARG A 254 21.40 -7.88 0.31
CA ARG A 254 20.64 -9.12 0.17
C ARG A 254 19.27 -8.92 -0.52
N SER A 255 19.05 -9.70 -1.56
CA SER A 255 17.78 -9.82 -2.28
C SER A 255 17.28 -11.26 -2.23
N ASP A 256 15.97 -11.44 -2.06
CA ASP A 256 15.33 -12.76 -2.01
C ASP A 256 14.11 -12.76 -2.92
N PHE A 257 14.05 -13.70 -3.87
CA PHE A 257 13.04 -13.82 -4.91
C PHE A 257 12.24 -15.10 -4.73
N GLU A 258 11.11 -15.02 -4.02
CA GLU A 258 10.24 -16.16 -3.79
C GLU A 258 9.24 -16.30 -4.95
N PRO A 259 9.18 -17.45 -5.64
CA PRO A 259 8.22 -17.65 -6.72
C PRO A 259 6.77 -17.74 -6.20
N ILE A 260 5.86 -17.10 -6.93
CA ILE A 260 4.41 -17.14 -6.66
C ILE A 260 3.78 -18.15 -7.61
N GLU A 261 3.62 -19.38 -7.12
CA GLU A 261 3.09 -20.49 -7.90
C GLU A 261 1.55 -20.52 -7.87
N ASP A 262 0.94 -20.10 -6.75
CA ASP A 262 -0.48 -20.25 -6.49
C ASP A 262 -1.24 -18.93 -6.29
N ARG A 263 -2.51 -18.91 -6.69
CA ARG A 263 -3.47 -17.80 -6.45
C ARG A 263 -3.65 -17.50 -4.96
N GLN A 264 -3.50 -18.52 -4.10
CA GLN A 264 -3.56 -18.34 -2.64
C GLN A 264 -2.35 -17.55 -2.11
N ARG A 265 -1.13 -17.88 -2.56
CA ARG A 265 0.09 -17.11 -2.22
C ARG A 265 0.00 -15.68 -2.72
N LEU A 266 -0.54 -15.47 -3.92
CA LEU A 266 -0.82 -14.12 -4.44
C LEU A 266 -1.80 -13.36 -3.53
N GLY A 267 -2.89 -13.99 -3.08
CA GLY A 267 -3.83 -13.40 -2.12
C GLY A 267 -3.18 -13.01 -0.80
N GLY A 268 -2.32 -13.87 -0.25
CA GLY A 268 -1.51 -13.60 0.94
C GLY A 268 -0.56 -12.42 0.76
N ALA A 269 0.17 -12.37 -0.35
CA ALA A 269 1.10 -11.28 -0.67
C ALA A 269 0.37 -9.94 -0.94
N ILE A 270 -0.82 -9.98 -1.56
CA ILE A 270 -1.69 -8.80 -1.69
C ILE A 270 -2.13 -8.32 -0.31
N ALA A 271 -2.62 -9.22 0.54
CA ALA A 271 -3.03 -8.88 1.90
C ALA A 271 -1.87 -8.29 2.70
N TYR A 272 -0.66 -8.84 2.52
CA TYR A 272 0.58 -8.30 3.09
C TYR A 272 0.81 -6.86 2.65
N ILE A 273 0.91 -6.58 1.35
CA ILE A 273 1.15 -5.22 0.82
C ILE A 273 0.04 -4.25 1.25
N VAL A 274 -1.22 -4.69 1.20
CA VAL A 274 -2.38 -3.88 1.57
C VAL A 274 -2.41 -3.55 3.06
N LYS A 275 -1.94 -4.45 3.93
CA LYS A 275 -1.84 -4.20 5.39
C LYS A 275 -1.01 -2.96 5.71
N TYR A 276 0.03 -2.65 4.93
CA TYR A 276 0.84 -1.43 5.12
C TYR A 276 0.13 -0.16 4.65
N ILE A 277 -0.82 -0.25 3.71
CA ILE A 277 -1.73 0.88 3.39
C ILE A 277 -2.54 1.28 4.63
N GLU A 278 -2.95 0.30 5.41
CA GLU A 278 -3.81 0.47 6.58
C GLU A 278 -3.02 0.95 7.81
N LYS A 279 -1.82 0.40 8.04
CA LYS A 279 -1.07 0.62 9.29
C LYS A 279 -0.21 1.87 9.32
N THR A 280 0.58 2.16 8.28
CA THR A 280 1.63 3.20 8.35
C THR A 280 1.29 4.45 7.56
N GLY A 281 0.18 4.45 6.80
CA GLY A 281 -0.16 5.54 5.90
C GLY A 281 0.84 5.74 4.75
N GLU A 282 1.85 4.87 4.66
CA GLU A 282 2.91 4.97 3.67
C GLU A 282 2.37 4.81 2.26
N LYS A 283 3.01 5.52 1.33
CA LYS A 283 2.69 5.44 -0.09
C LYS A 283 3.28 4.16 -0.64
N ILE A 284 2.42 3.24 -1.08
CA ILE A 284 2.83 2.12 -1.94
C ILE A 284 3.61 2.66 -3.13
N VAL A 285 4.71 2.00 -3.44
CA VAL A 285 5.49 2.23 -4.65
C VAL A 285 5.08 1.20 -5.69
N TYR A 286 4.69 1.64 -6.87
CA TYR A 286 4.33 0.72 -7.95
C TYR A 286 4.77 1.27 -9.31
N SER A 287 4.96 0.38 -10.27
CA SER A 287 5.33 0.71 -11.64
C SER A 287 4.23 1.53 -12.32
N ARG A 288 4.62 2.43 -13.24
CA ARG A 288 3.66 3.10 -14.11
C ARG A 288 2.99 2.06 -15.03
N GLY A 289 1.80 2.39 -15.55
CA GLY A 289 1.11 1.52 -16.50
C GLY A 289 0.42 0.30 -15.88
N LEU A 290 0.07 0.34 -14.59
CA LEU A 290 -0.84 -0.63 -13.97
C LEU A 290 -2.29 -0.13 -14.11
N PRO A 291 -3.06 -0.53 -15.13
CA PRO A 291 -4.47 -0.17 -15.26
C PRO A 291 -5.31 -0.75 -14.12
N GLN A 292 -6.40 -0.05 -13.78
CA GLN A 292 -7.41 -0.54 -12.85
C GLN A 292 -8.50 -1.35 -13.55
N PHE A 293 -8.77 -1.04 -14.81
CA PHE A 293 -9.81 -1.65 -15.62
C PHE A 293 -9.30 -1.93 -17.03
N PHE A 294 -9.94 -2.88 -17.70
CA PHE A 294 -9.97 -2.94 -19.16
C PHE A 294 -11.37 -2.61 -19.65
N ILE A 295 -11.48 -2.23 -20.90
CA ILE A 295 -12.74 -1.86 -21.55
C ILE A 295 -13.14 -3.01 -22.47
N SER A 296 -14.40 -3.40 -22.42
CA SER A 296 -15.02 -4.34 -23.35
C SER A 296 -16.50 -4.04 -23.45
N ASP A 297 -17.11 -4.36 -24.58
CA ASP A 297 -18.56 -4.52 -24.64
C ASP A 297 -18.92 -5.87 -23.98
N VAL A 298 -20.05 -5.93 -23.28
CA VAL A 298 -20.54 -7.11 -22.56
C VAL A 298 -21.92 -7.48 -23.10
N MET A 299 -22.10 -8.77 -23.38
CA MET A 299 -23.36 -9.34 -23.86
C MET A 299 -24.25 -9.77 -22.68
N GLU A 300 -25.55 -9.94 -22.91
CA GLU A 300 -26.50 -10.25 -21.83
C GLU A 300 -26.32 -11.68 -21.33
N GLU A 301 -26.02 -12.61 -22.24
CA GLU A 301 -25.68 -14.00 -21.97
C GLU A 301 -24.42 -14.19 -21.12
N ASP A 302 -23.52 -13.20 -21.13
CA ASP A 302 -22.28 -13.20 -20.35
C ASP A 302 -22.48 -12.71 -18.90
N VAL A 303 -23.67 -12.20 -18.57
CA VAL A 303 -24.01 -11.66 -17.26
C VAL A 303 -24.70 -12.73 -16.41
N VAL A 304 -24.14 -12.98 -15.23
CA VAL A 304 -24.76 -13.85 -14.21
C VAL A 304 -25.93 -13.13 -13.57
N CYS A 305 -25.66 -11.95 -12.99
CA CYS A 305 -26.67 -11.09 -12.40
C CYS A 305 -26.14 -9.66 -12.21
N PRO A 306 -27.02 -8.66 -12.19
CA PRO A 306 -26.67 -7.35 -11.65
C PRO A 306 -26.50 -7.41 -10.12
N PHE A 307 -25.69 -6.52 -9.55
CA PHE A 307 -25.50 -6.41 -8.11
C PHE A 307 -24.94 -5.04 -7.68
N GLY A 308 -24.92 -4.81 -6.36
CA GLY A 308 -24.35 -3.62 -5.74
C GLY A 308 -25.41 -2.59 -5.38
N VAL A 309 -24.98 -1.35 -5.17
CA VAL A 309 -25.91 -0.25 -4.86
C VAL A 309 -26.66 0.10 -6.15
N GLU A 310 -27.99 -0.01 -6.12
CA GLU A 310 -28.87 0.24 -7.28
C GLU A 310 -28.53 -0.62 -8.51
N ASP A 311 -28.01 -1.85 -8.31
CA ASP A 311 -27.75 -2.80 -9.40
C ASP A 311 -26.82 -2.27 -10.51
N GLN A 312 -25.97 -1.29 -10.17
CA GLN A 312 -25.10 -0.58 -11.10
C GLN A 312 -23.87 -1.39 -11.57
N LYS A 313 -23.70 -2.63 -11.14
CA LYS A 313 -22.60 -3.50 -11.53
C LYS A 313 -23.13 -4.83 -12.01
N LEU A 314 -22.37 -5.47 -12.90
CA LEU A 314 -22.72 -6.78 -13.46
C LEU A 314 -21.66 -7.78 -13.02
N LEU A 315 -22.10 -8.92 -12.49
CA LEU A 315 -21.27 -10.08 -12.27
C LEU A 315 -21.21 -10.88 -13.57
N LEU A 316 -20.01 -11.21 -14.04
CA LEU A 316 -19.80 -11.93 -15.30
C LEU A 316 -19.45 -13.39 -15.05
N TYR A 317 -19.78 -14.26 -16.02
CA TYR A 317 -19.23 -15.61 -16.07
C TYR A 317 -17.71 -15.58 -16.26
N ASP A 318 -17.00 -16.64 -15.87
CA ASP A 318 -15.54 -16.68 -15.97
C ASP A 318 -15.04 -16.70 -17.42
N ASP A 319 -15.85 -17.22 -18.35
CA ASP A 319 -15.51 -17.40 -19.76
C ASP A 319 -16.22 -16.40 -20.69
N PHE A 320 -16.65 -15.26 -20.14
CA PHE A 320 -17.38 -14.22 -20.86
C PHE A 320 -16.67 -13.73 -22.13
N SER A 321 -17.45 -13.28 -23.11
CA SER A 321 -16.92 -12.81 -24.38
C SER A 321 -16.36 -11.38 -24.30
N CYS A 322 -15.13 -11.18 -24.80
CA CYS A 322 -14.51 -9.88 -24.91
C CYS A 322 -14.69 -9.30 -26.32
N TRP A 323 -15.14 -8.05 -26.38
CA TRP A 323 -15.46 -7.33 -27.61
C TRP A 323 -14.89 -5.92 -27.57
N ASP A 324 -14.29 -5.48 -28.68
CA ASP A 324 -13.73 -4.14 -28.83
C ASP A 324 -14.30 -3.47 -30.08
N GLU A 325 -15.00 -2.35 -29.88
CA GLU A 325 -15.66 -1.59 -30.96
C GLU A 325 -16.51 -2.43 -31.93
N GLY A 326 -17.18 -3.47 -31.41
CA GLY A 326 -18.01 -4.38 -32.21
C GLY A 326 -17.28 -5.63 -32.74
N GLU A 327 -15.96 -5.73 -32.57
CA GLU A 327 -15.16 -6.86 -33.03
C GLU A 327 -14.94 -7.89 -31.91
N TYR A 328 -15.20 -9.16 -32.19
CA TYR A 328 -14.97 -10.25 -31.24
C TYR A 328 -13.47 -10.50 -31.06
N LYS A 329 -12.98 -10.40 -29.81
CA LYS A 329 -11.57 -10.63 -29.48
C LYS A 329 -11.31 -12.01 -28.87
N GLY A 330 -12.35 -12.75 -28.49
CA GLY A 330 -12.26 -14.07 -27.87
C GLY A 330 -12.89 -14.12 -26.49
N LYS A 331 -12.89 -15.30 -25.87
CA LYS A 331 -13.28 -15.48 -24.46
C LYS A 331 -12.25 -14.88 -23.52
N ALA A 332 -12.71 -14.47 -22.34
CA ALA A 332 -11.89 -13.88 -21.30
C ALA A 332 -10.72 -14.79 -20.92
N SER A 333 -9.52 -14.32 -21.20
CA SER A 333 -8.27 -14.98 -20.85
C SER A 333 -7.19 -13.93 -20.65
N LYS A 334 -6.08 -14.28 -20.00
CA LYS A 334 -4.97 -13.34 -19.76
C LYS A 334 -4.48 -12.69 -21.07
N GLU A 335 -4.37 -13.47 -22.14
CA GLU A 335 -3.90 -13.02 -23.45
C GLU A 335 -4.88 -12.08 -24.14
N VAL A 336 -6.17 -12.44 -24.13
CA VAL A 336 -7.23 -11.59 -24.71
C VAL A 336 -7.33 -10.29 -23.94
N ILE A 337 -7.39 -10.36 -22.61
CA ILE A 337 -7.45 -9.19 -21.73
C ILE A 337 -6.24 -8.29 -21.97
N ALA A 338 -5.03 -8.82 -22.16
CA ALA A 338 -3.84 -8.02 -22.43
C ALA A 338 -3.97 -7.11 -23.67
N LYS A 339 -4.72 -7.55 -24.69
CA LYS A 339 -4.97 -6.81 -25.93
C LYS A 339 -6.10 -5.78 -25.80
N MET A 340 -6.99 -5.92 -24.82
CA MET A 340 -8.13 -5.02 -24.63
C MET A 340 -7.69 -3.60 -24.19
N PRO A 341 -8.44 -2.55 -24.58
CA PRO A 341 -8.17 -1.18 -24.15
C PRO A 341 -8.16 -1.04 -22.63
N LYS A 342 -7.30 -0.16 -22.11
CA LYS A 342 -7.05 -0.02 -20.66
C LYS A 342 -7.57 1.30 -20.10
N SER A 343 -8.08 1.28 -18.87
CA SER A 343 -8.61 2.45 -18.18
C SER A 343 -8.19 2.50 -16.70
N ASN A 344 -8.24 3.70 -16.11
CA ASN A 344 -7.91 3.97 -14.70
C ASN A 344 -9.06 4.65 -13.97
#